data_AF-A0A937M7Q9-F1
#
_entry.id   AF-A0A937M7Q9-F1
#
_cell.length_a   1.000
_cell.length_b   1.000
_cell.length_c   1.000
_cell.angle_alpha   90.00
_cell.angle_beta   90.00
_cell.angle_gamma   90.00
#
_symmetry.space_group_name_H-M   'P 1'
#
loop_
_entity.id
_entity.type
_entity.pdbx_description
1 polymer ?
#
loop_
_entity_poly.entity_id
_entity_poly.type
_entity_poly.pdbx_seq_one_letter_code
_entity_poly.pdbx_strand_id
1 'polypeptide(L)'
;MLRKRLLPVCAALCSLLLFSGSVLAEVNSVFISSRLDPNAIIITEVDIIFIYDEEISNALPDTKSAWYSNKRGFTRDAGDKMDIVNVFIPQGFDSEMASLPVRRAEALQVLVYAYHDDSKATPRDITDTANVLIEIDPFGIRVSSRD
;
A
#
# COMPACT_ATOMS: atom_id res chain seq x y z
N MET A 1 17.75 -64.83 26.92
CA MET A 1 18.15 -63.66 27.74
C MET A 1 17.90 -62.40 26.91
N LEU A 2 17.03 -61.53 27.42
CA LEU A 2 16.52 -60.32 26.78
C LEU A 2 17.40 -59.13 27.19
N ARG A 3 17.94 -58.35 26.25
CA ARG A 3 18.33 -56.95 26.51
C ARG A 3 17.85 -56.07 25.36
N LYS A 4 16.79 -55.32 25.68
CA LYS A 4 16.24 -54.19 24.93
C LYS A 4 17.27 -53.06 24.86
N ARG A 5 17.38 -52.38 23.72
CA ARG A 5 17.67 -50.94 23.69
C ARG A 5 16.65 -50.26 22.76
N LEU A 6 15.85 -49.39 23.38
CA LEU A 6 14.88 -48.48 22.78
C LEU A 6 15.58 -47.35 22.01
N LEU A 7 14.85 -46.79 21.04
CA LEU A 7 15.16 -45.61 20.20
C LEU A 7 15.40 -44.29 20.99
N PRO A 8 15.81 -43.21 20.31
CA PRO A 8 14.80 -42.23 19.81
C PRO A 8 15.08 -41.87 18.32
N VAL A 9 14.11 -41.84 17.39
CA VAL A 9 13.01 -40.87 17.25
C VAL A 9 13.52 -39.43 17.33
N CYS A 10 13.79 -38.80 16.18
CA CYS A 10 13.89 -37.35 15.91
C CYS A 10 14.58 -37.21 14.54
N ALA A 11 13.93 -37.32 13.37
CA ALA A 11 12.61 -36.82 13.01
C ALA A 11 12.38 -35.38 13.51
N ALA A 12 13.34 -34.51 13.23
CA ALA A 12 13.18 -33.06 13.19
C ALA A 12 14.20 -32.58 12.14
N LEU A 13 14.01 -32.85 10.85
CA LEU A 13 13.06 -32.09 10.04
C LEU A 13 12.87 -30.68 10.62
N CYS A 14 13.98 -29.94 10.72
CA CYS A 14 13.96 -28.48 10.64
C CYS A 14 13.47 -28.10 9.24
N SER A 15 12.20 -28.40 8.98
CA SER A 15 11.41 -27.58 8.09
C SER A 15 11.40 -26.21 8.76
N LEU A 16 12.33 -25.33 8.34
CA LEU A 16 12.00 -23.92 8.30
C LEU A 16 10.77 -23.84 7.40
N LEU A 17 9.60 -24.00 8.01
CA LEU A 17 8.38 -23.39 7.53
C LEU A 17 8.69 -21.90 7.59
N LEU A 18 9.24 -21.39 6.49
CA LEU A 18 9.04 -20.02 6.09
C LEU A 18 7.53 -19.88 5.98
N PHE A 19 6.90 -19.52 7.10
CA PHE A 19 5.59 -18.90 7.07
C PHE A 19 5.80 -17.57 6.35
N SER A 20 5.81 -17.61 5.01
CA SER A 20 5.36 -16.50 4.19
C SER A 20 3.84 -16.43 4.42
N GLY A 21 3.43 -16.03 5.63
CA GLY A 21 2.07 -15.63 5.86
C GLY A 21 1.90 -14.36 5.06
N SER A 22 1.11 -14.41 4.00
CA SER A 22 0.59 -13.20 3.37
C SER A 22 -0.16 -12.45 4.46
N VAL A 23 0.48 -11.45 5.07
CA VAL A 23 -0.19 -10.57 6.03
C VAL A 23 -1.12 -9.71 5.19
N LEU A 24 -2.42 -9.83 5.44
CA LEU A 24 -3.41 -9.00 4.79
C LEU A 24 -3.30 -7.57 5.30
N ALA A 25 -3.66 -6.61 4.47
CA ALA A 25 -3.57 -5.20 4.80
C ALA A 25 -4.42 -4.84 6.02
N GLU A 26 -3.83 -4.06 6.93
CA GLU A 26 -4.49 -3.60 8.15
C GLU A 26 -5.25 -2.28 7.96
N VAL A 27 -5.15 -1.64 6.77
CA VAL A 27 -5.66 -0.30 6.47
C VAL A 27 -7.18 -0.19 6.68
N ASN A 28 -7.56 0.43 7.80
CA ASN A 28 -8.94 0.67 8.22
C ASN A 28 -9.43 2.07 7.87
N SER A 29 -8.55 3.07 7.89
CA SER A 29 -8.87 4.45 7.53
C SER A 29 -7.70 5.15 6.85
N VAL A 30 -8.00 6.09 5.95
CA VAL A 30 -7.01 6.97 5.34
C VAL A 30 -7.54 8.40 5.39
N PHE A 31 -6.89 9.22 6.20
CA PHE A 31 -7.15 10.65 6.29
C PHE A 31 -6.05 11.41 5.56
N ILE A 32 -6.45 12.31 4.67
CA ILE A 32 -5.53 13.09 3.84
C ILE A 32 -5.68 14.55 4.25
N SER A 33 -4.57 15.23 4.48
CA SER A 33 -4.53 16.65 4.82
C SER A 33 -3.53 17.35 3.93
N SER A 34 -3.92 18.50 3.38
CA SER A 34 -2.99 19.36 2.64
C SER A 34 -2.61 20.59 3.46
N ARG A 35 -1.31 20.91 3.46
CA ARG A 35 -0.77 22.19 3.93
C ARG A 35 -0.56 23.11 2.75
N LEU A 36 -0.57 24.42 2.99
CA LEU A 36 -0.44 25.39 1.90
C LEU A 36 0.97 25.31 1.31
N ASP A 37 1.06 24.87 0.06
CA ASP A 37 2.25 25.04 -0.77
C ASP A 37 1.99 26.07 -1.87
N PRO A 38 2.62 27.26 -1.81
CA PRO A 38 2.44 28.30 -2.83
C PRO A 38 3.04 27.94 -4.20
N ASN A 39 3.83 26.87 -4.30
CA ASN A 39 4.45 26.42 -5.55
C ASN A 39 3.72 25.22 -6.18
N ALA A 40 2.68 24.71 -5.53
CA ALA A 40 1.95 23.52 -5.95
C ALA A 40 0.93 23.78 -7.07
N ILE A 41 0.57 22.70 -7.78
CA ILE A 41 -0.69 22.65 -8.52
C ILE A 41 -1.84 22.81 -7.53
N ILE A 42 -2.85 23.60 -7.89
CA ILE A 42 -4.00 23.97 -7.02
C ILE A 42 -4.72 22.73 -6.45
N ILE A 43 -4.77 21.62 -7.20
CA ILE A 43 -5.39 20.36 -6.79
C ILE A 43 -4.37 19.24 -6.98
N THR A 44 -4.21 18.40 -5.94
CA THR A 44 -3.36 17.22 -5.96
C THR A 44 -4.20 15.96 -6.02
N GLU A 45 -3.82 15.05 -6.91
CA GLU A 45 -4.36 13.70 -6.97
C GLU A 45 -3.51 12.77 -6.08
N VAL A 46 -4.17 12.03 -5.19
CA VAL A 46 -3.60 10.97 -4.37
C VAL A 46 -4.31 9.67 -4.74
N ASP A 47 -3.55 8.70 -5.20
CA ASP A 47 -4.04 7.36 -5.52
C ASP A 47 -3.64 6.38 -4.41
N ILE A 48 -4.65 5.79 -3.78
CA ILE A 48 -4.47 4.71 -2.80
C ILE A 48 -4.88 3.41 -3.50
N ILE A 49 -3.93 2.52 -3.70
CA ILE A 49 -4.08 1.31 -4.49
C ILE A 49 -4.13 0.11 -3.56
N PHE A 50 -5.25 -0.61 -3.55
CA PHE A 50 -5.41 -1.89 -2.86
C PHE A 50 -5.19 -3.03 -3.85
N ILE A 51 -4.24 -3.91 -3.55
CA ILE A 51 -3.77 -4.94 -4.48
C ILE A 51 -4.10 -6.31 -3.91
N TYR A 52 -4.77 -7.15 -4.70
CA TYR A 52 -5.28 -8.45 -4.25
C TYR A 52 -4.58 -9.65 -4.90
N ASP A 53 -3.58 -9.39 -5.75
CA ASP A 53 -2.89 -10.39 -6.57
C ASP A 53 -1.38 -10.14 -6.58
N GLU A 54 -0.58 -11.19 -6.37
CA GLU A 54 0.89 -11.11 -6.28
C GLU A 54 1.55 -10.70 -7.60
N GLU A 55 1.01 -11.08 -8.75
CA GLU A 55 1.54 -10.70 -10.06
C GLU A 55 1.40 -9.18 -10.24
N ILE A 56 0.25 -8.64 -9.86
CA ILE A 56 -0.01 -7.19 -9.93
C ILE A 56 0.87 -6.43 -8.94
N SER A 57 1.03 -6.94 -7.71
CA SER A 57 1.92 -6.33 -6.70
C SER A 57 3.35 -6.19 -7.22
N ASN A 58 3.87 -7.23 -7.87
CA ASN A 58 5.23 -7.22 -8.43
C ASN A 58 5.38 -6.41 -9.74
N ALA A 59 4.28 -6.09 -10.42
CA ALA A 59 4.28 -5.38 -11.70
C ALA A 59 4.00 -3.88 -11.56
N LEU A 60 3.75 -3.39 -10.35
CA LEU A 60 3.43 -1.98 -10.13
C LEU A 60 4.62 -1.06 -10.46
N PRO A 61 4.36 0.14 -11.03
CA PRO A 61 5.45 1.04 -11.39
C PRO A 61 6.20 1.60 -10.19
N ASP A 62 7.51 1.42 -10.13
CA ASP A 62 8.33 1.91 -9.00
C ASP A 62 8.39 3.44 -8.83
N THR A 63 7.80 4.22 -9.75
CA THR A 63 7.86 5.68 -9.70
C THR A 63 6.51 6.34 -10.00
N LYS A 64 6.30 7.51 -9.39
CA LYS A 64 5.18 8.41 -9.66
C LYS A 64 4.94 8.62 -11.15
N SER A 65 5.96 9.04 -11.89
CA SER A 65 5.82 9.35 -13.31
C SER A 65 5.41 8.12 -14.14
N ALA A 66 5.99 6.95 -13.86
CA ALA A 66 5.59 5.72 -14.53
C ALA A 66 4.14 5.34 -14.24
N TRP A 67 3.68 5.47 -12.98
CA TRP A 67 2.29 5.26 -12.61
C TRP A 67 1.34 6.18 -13.38
N TYR A 68 1.47 7.51 -13.24
CA TYR A 68 0.53 8.45 -13.84
C TYR A 68 0.61 8.48 -15.38
N SER A 69 1.74 8.09 -15.98
CA SER A 69 1.88 8.04 -17.46
C SER A 69 1.05 6.93 -18.11
N ASN A 70 0.77 5.83 -17.39
CA ASN A 70 0.04 4.68 -17.92
C ASN A 70 -1.04 4.14 -16.97
N LYS A 71 -1.51 4.96 -16.02
CA LYS A 71 -2.52 4.59 -15.02
C LYS A 71 -3.72 3.87 -15.63
N ARG A 72 -4.31 4.43 -16.69
CA ARG A 72 -5.46 3.83 -17.40
C ARG A 72 -5.15 2.43 -17.93
N GLY A 73 -3.96 2.21 -18.47
CA GLY A 73 -3.53 0.91 -18.98
C GLY A 73 -3.44 -0.11 -17.85
N PHE A 74 -2.70 0.22 -16.79
CA PHE A 74 -2.56 -0.61 -15.61
C PHE A 74 -3.91 -0.97 -14.97
N THR A 75 -4.79 0.01 -14.75
CA THR A 75 -6.11 -0.25 -14.17
C THR A 75 -6.97 -1.16 -15.06
N ARG A 76 -6.92 -0.97 -16.38
CA ARG A 76 -7.68 -1.81 -17.32
C ARG A 76 -7.17 -3.25 -17.32
N ASP A 77 -5.86 -3.44 -17.28
CA ASP A 77 -5.23 -4.77 -17.37
C ASP A 77 -5.34 -5.54 -16.05
N ALA A 78 -5.30 -4.86 -14.90
CA ALA A 78 -5.45 -5.51 -13.60
C ALA A 78 -6.89 -5.97 -13.29
N GLY A 79 -7.91 -5.29 -13.84
CA GLY A 79 -9.31 -5.68 -13.64
C GLY A 79 -9.72 -5.70 -12.16
N ASP A 80 -10.29 -6.81 -11.71
CA ASP A 80 -10.73 -7.01 -10.32
C ASP A 80 -9.60 -7.39 -9.36
N LYS A 81 -8.35 -7.45 -9.82
CA LYS A 81 -7.18 -7.74 -8.97
C LYS A 81 -6.65 -6.54 -8.19
N MET A 82 -7.20 -5.34 -8.45
CA MET A 82 -6.82 -4.11 -7.77
C MET A 82 -8.05 -3.18 -7.64
N ASP A 83 -8.12 -2.41 -6.55
CA ASP A 83 -8.99 -1.25 -6.44
C ASP A 83 -8.13 0.02 -6.29
N ILE A 84 -8.62 1.15 -6.80
CA ILE A 84 -7.91 2.43 -6.67
C ILE A 84 -8.89 3.46 -6.10
N VAL A 85 -8.54 4.04 -4.95
CA VAL A 85 -9.23 5.21 -4.40
C VAL A 85 -8.49 6.44 -4.90
N ASN A 86 -9.16 7.23 -5.73
CA ASN A 86 -8.61 8.44 -6.34
C ASN A 86 -9.14 9.62 -5.52
N VAL A 87 -8.26 10.36 -4.85
CA VAL A 87 -8.63 11.51 -4.04
C VAL A 87 -8.04 12.77 -4.66
N PHE A 88 -8.89 13.77 -4.92
CA PHE A 88 -8.48 15.06 -5.44
C PHE A 88 -8.59 16.10 -4.33
N ILE A 89 -7.46 16.51 -3.78
CA ILE A 89 -7.41 17.42 -2.63
C ILE A 89 -6.84 18.78 -3.05
N PRO A 90 -7.63 19.85 -2.90
CA PRO A 90 -7.14 21.21 -3.06
C PRO A 90 -6.06 21.56 -2.04
N GLN A 91 -5.10 22.39 -2.47
CA GLN A 91 -3.96 22.74 -1.64
C GLN A 91 -4.30 23.78 -0.56
N GLY A 92 -3.81 23.55 0.66
CA GLY A 92 -3.70 24.53 1.72
C GLY A 92 -4.88 24.71 2.66
N PHE A 93 -6.03 24.10 2.38
CA PHE A 93 -7.23 24.28 3.22
C PHE A 93 -8.08 23.04 3.38
N ASP A 94 -7.82 21.99 2.60
CA ASP A 94 -8.68 20.83 2.56
C ASP A 94 -8.08 19.62 3.26
N SER A 95 -8.98 18.82 3.78
CA SER A 95 -8.71 17.49 4.30
C SER A 95 -9.86 16.58 3.92
N GLU A 96 -9.57 15.30 3.72
CA GLU A 96 -10.54 14.33 3.28
C GLU A 96 -10.34 12.99 3.98
N MET A 97 -11.45 12.38 4.40
CA MET A 97 -11.47 10.97 4.78
C MET A 97 -11.80 10.15 3.53
N ALA A 98 -10.84 9.37 3.05
CA ALA A 98 -11.00 8.59 1.83
C ALA A 98 -12.07 7.50 1.99
N SER A 99 -12.92 7.33 0.98
CA SER A 99 -13.88 6.24 0.92
C SER A 99 -13.21 4.96 0.43
N LEU A 100 -12.88 4.06 1.36
CA LEU A 100 -12.11 2.85 1.07
C LEU A 100 -12.98 1.72 0.47
N PRO A 101 -12.39 0.79 -0.31
CA PRO A 101 -13.11 -0.39 -0.80
C PRO A 101 -13.65 -1.25 0.34
N VAL A 102 -14.79 -1.91 0.09
CA VAL A 102 -15.40 -2.84 1.06
C VAL A 102 -14.45 -4.00 1.39
N ARG A 103 -13.81 -4.55 0.35
CA ARG A 103 -12.87 -5.68 0.45
C ARG A 103 -11.43 -5.29 0.79
N ARG A 104 -11.19 -4.07 1.28
CA ARG A 104 -9.83 -3.57 1.60
C ARG A 104 -8.99 -4.49 2.48
N ALA A 105 -9.63 -5.22 3.41
CA ALA A 105 -8.97 -6.15 4.31
C ALA A 105 -8.50 -7.45 3.62
N GLU A 106 -8.84 -7.64 2.34
CA GLU A 106 -8.36 -8.75 1.51
C GLU A 106 -7.08 -8.37 0.74
N ALA A 107 -6.68 -7.09 0.77
CA ALA A 107 -5.50 -6.64 0.03
C ALA A 107 -4.22 -7.27 0.59
N LEU A 108 -3.37 -7.74 -0.30
CA LEU A 108 -2.02 -8.22 0.00
C LEU A 108 -1.04 -7.07 0.18
N GLN A 109 -1.31 -5.93 -0.46
CA GLN A 109 -0.49 -4.74 -0.38
C GLN A 109 -1.34 -3.49 -0.62
N VAL A 110 -1.00 -2.40 0.05
CA VAL A 110 -1.61 -1.09 -0.16
C VAL A 110 -0.53 -0.04 -0.37
N LEU A 111 -0.55 0.59 -1.56
CA LEU A 111 0.43 1.60 -1.96
C LEU A 111 -0.23 2.95 -2.20
N VAL A 112 0.52 4.01 -1.89
CA VAL A 112 0.10 5.40 -2.15
C VAL A 112 1.04 6.04 -3.17
N TYR A 113 0.44 6.57 -4.24
CA TYR A 113 1.09 7.52 -5.15
C TYR A 113 0.43 8.89 -4.99
N ALA A 114 1.22 9.96 -5.07
CA ALA A 114 0.69 11.30 -5.07
C ALA A 114 1.31 12.12 -6.18
N TYR A 115 0.46 12.85 -6.92
CA TYR A 115 0.89 13.69 -8.03
C TYR A 115 1.86 14.80 -7.59
N HIS A 116 1.78 15.20 -6.32
CA HIS A 116 2.59 16.25 -5.71
C HIS A 116 4.06 15.87 -5.46
N ASP A 117 4.39 14.58 -5.42
CA ASP A 117 5.78 14.13 -5.21
C ASP A 117 6.71 14.45 -6.38
N ASP A 118 8.02 14.25 -6.20
CA ASP A 118 8.98 14.21 -7.32
C ASP A 118 8.58 13.15 -8.37
N SER A 119 8.94 13.40 -9.65
CA SER A 119 8.68 12.46 -10.76
C SER A 119 9.20 11.03 -10.52
N LYS A 120 10.28 10.87 -9.78
CA LYS A 120 10.95 9.60 -9.46
C LYS A 120 10.62 9.08 -8.07
N ALA A 121 9.74 9.75 -7.32
CA ALA A 121 9.34 9.27 -6.01
C ALA A 121 8.73 7.87 -6.11
N THR A 122 9.19 6.98 -5.25
CA THR A 122 8.60 5.65 -5.09
C THR A 122 7.26 5.76 -4.38
N PRO A 123 6.33 4.80 -4.58
CA PRO A 123 5.13 4.74 -3.76
C PRO A 123 5.48 4.62 -2.27
N ARG A 124 4.54 5.04 -1.41
CA ARG A 124 4.60 4.75 0.03
C ARG A 124 3.79 3.48 0.28
N ASP A 125 4.42 2.50 0.89
CA ASP A 125 3.74 1.29 1.37
C ASP A 125 3.06 1.59 2.71
N ILE A 126 1.75 1.34 2.78
CA ILE A 126 0.92 1.59 3.95
C ILE A 126 0.23 0.32 4.45
N THR A 127 0.62 -0.85 3.92
CA THR A 127 -0.04 -2.15 4.15
C THR A 127 -0.26 -2.44 5.64
N ASP A 128 0.75 -2.17 6.45
CA ASP A 128 0.75 -2.48 7.89
C ASP A 128 0.31 -1.29 8.77
N THR A 129 -0.36 -0.28 8.18
CA THR A 129 -0.80 0.91 8.92
C THR A 129 -2.32 0.97 8.99
N ALA A 130 -2.88 0.65 10.15
CA ALA A 130 -4.32 0.59 10.33
C ALA A 130 -5.05 1.92 10.12
N ASN A 131 -4.55 3.00 10.71
CA ASN A 131 -5.13 4.33 10.57
C ASN A 131 -4.08 5.23 9.95
N VAL A 132 -4.24 5.55 8.67
CA VAL A 132 -3.23 6.26 7.88
C VAL A 132 -3.53 7.75 7.87
N LEU A 133 -2.49 8.55 8.13
CA LEU A 133 -2.46 9.99 7.86
C LEU A 133 -1.52 10.23 6.68
N ILE A 134 -2.06 10.81 5.61
CA ILE A 134 -1.29 11.32 4.46
C ILE A 134 -1.27 12.85 4.59
N GLU A 135 -0.09 13.41 4.86
CA GLU A 135 0.11 14.86 4.83
C GLU A 135 0.80 15.26 3.53
N ILE A 136 0.22 16.26 2.86
CA ILE A 136 0.81 16.88 1.67
C ILE A 136 1.44 18.20 2.11
N ASP A 137 2.71 18.37 1.80
CA ASP A 137 3.50 19.58 2.09
C ASP A 137 4.37 19.95 0.88
N PRO A 138 5.07 21.10 0.88
CA PRO A 138 5.87 21.54 -0.28
C PRO A 138 6.97 20.59 -0.75
N PHE A 139 7.27 19.52 0.00
CA PHE A 139 8.28 18.52 -0.34
C PHE A 139 7.68 17.21 -0.86
N GLY A 140 6.36 17.13 -1.02
CA GLY A 140 5.64 15.93 -1.46
C GLY A 140 4.69 15.41 -0.39
N ILE A 141 4.62 14.09 -0.25
CA ILE A 141 3.79 13.46 0.78
C ILE A 141 4.60 12.83 1.91
N ARG A 142 4.00 12.88 3.11
CA ARG A 142 4.42 12.11 4.27
C ARG A 142 3.28 11.20 4.70
N VAL A 143 3.63 9.97 5.04
CA VAL A 143 2.68 9.01 5.58
C VAL A 143 3.05 8.69 7.02
N SER A 144 2.05 8.64 7.88
CA SER A 144 2.18 8.28 9.29
C SER A 144 0.94 7.54 9.78
N SER A 145 1.02 6.98 10.98
CA SER A 145 -0.16 6.44 11.65
C SER A 145 -0.87 7.52 12.46
N ARG A 146 -2.19 7.45 12.53
CA ARG A 146 -3.04 8.28 13.39
C ARG A 146 -3.58 7.42 14.54
N ASP A 147 -3.41 7.89 15.76
CA ASP A 147 -4.00 7.27 16.95
C ASP A 147 -5.55 7.32 16.93
#